data_AF-A0A9P1HUW5-F1
#
_entry.id   AF-A0A9P1HUW5-F1
#
_cell.length_a   1.000
_cell.length_b   1.000
_cell.length_c   1.000
_cell.angle_alpha   90.00
_cell.angle_beta   90.00
_cell.angle_gamma   90.00
#
_symmetry.space_group_name_H-M   'P 1'
#
loop_
_entity.id
_entity.type
_entity.pdbx_description
1 polymer ?
#
loop_
_entity_poly.entity_id
_entity_poly.type
_entity_poly.pdbx_seq_one_letter_code
_entity_poly.pdbx_strand_id
1 'polypeptide(L)'
;MSAWALPPKGCTSCMLAPIESHHRNPGNYKVEKLLSDDNCFIQRLTCNGIEEKSETFVQFNFGQSGFFAQGDQTVDLECNAHGEWIVNRQGAVLVVESLACLSTWFR
;
A
#
# COMPACT_ATOMS: atom_id res chain seq x y z
N MET A 1 -13.18 32.50 -3.45
CA MET A 1 -14.30 31.63 -3.04
C MET A 1 -13.78 30.19 -3.09
N SER A 2 -13.19 29.69 -2.00
CA SER A 2 -12.74 28.29 -1.95
C SER A 2 -13.95 27.41 -1.70
N ALA A 3 -14.38 26.66 -2.71
CA ALA A 3 -15.37 25.62 -2.55
C ALA A 3 -14.74 24.51 -1.70
N TRP A 4 -15.24 24.33 -0.48
CA TRP A 4 -15.01 23.11 0.28
C TRP A 4 -15.82 22.02 -0.42
N ALA A 5 -15.25 21.44 -1.47
CA ALA A 5 -15.80 20.21 -2.04
C ALA A 5 -15.70 19.16 -0.94
N LEU A 6 -16.85 18.67 -0.48
CA LEU A 6 -16.87 17.50 0.40
C LEU A 6 -16.10 16.38 -0.31
N PRO A 7 -15.26 15.62 0.40
CA PRO A 7 -14.54 14.51 -0.21
C PRO A 7 -15.55 13.60 -0.93
N PRO A 8 -15.19 13.02 -2.09
CA PRO A 8 -16.02 12.04 -2.79
C PRO A 8 -16.59 11.02 -1.80
N LYS A 9 -17.91 10.79 -1.84
CA LYS A 9 -18.57 9.84 -0.93
C LYS A 9 -17.81 8.50 -0.96
N GLY A 10 -17.46 7.96 0.20
CA GLY A 10 -16.78 6.66 0.33
C GLY A 10 -15.25 6.70 0.39
N CYS A 11 -14.58 7.75 -0.11
CA CYS A 11 -13.11 7.79 -0.10
C CYS A 11 -12.50 8.03 1.31
N THR A 12 -13.35 8.18 2.32
CA THR A 12 -13.00 8.26 3.74
C THR A 12 -13.65 7.15 4.58
N SER A 13 -14.12 6.05 3.94
CA SER A 13 -14.73 4.92 4.66
C SER A 13 -13.82 3.70 4.78
N CYS A 14 -12.68 3.65 4.07
CA CYS A 14 -11.79 2.51 4.15
C CYS A 14 -11.22 2.33 5.57
N MET A 15 -11.34 1.10 6.09
CA MET A 15 -10.58 0.63 7.25
C MET A 15 -9.14 0.32 6.84
N LEU A 16 -8.23 0.14 7.79
CA LEU A 16 -6.85 -0.25 7.46
C LEU A 16 -6.84 -1.54 6.62
N ALA A 17 -6.15 -1.52 5.48
CA ALA A 17 -5.92 -2.72 4.68
C ALA A 17 -5.14 -3.74 5.53
N PRO A 18 -5.60 -5.00 5.62
CA PRO A 18 -4.88 -6.07 6.30
C PRO A 18 -3.44 -6.21 5.78
N ILE A 19 -2.49 -6.38 6.70
CA ILE A 19 -1.12 -6.78 6.39
C ILE A 19 -0.96 -8.27 6.71
N GLU A 20 -0.70 -9.07 5.69
CA GLU A 20 -0.43 -10.50 5.79
C GLU A 20 0.96 -10.73 6.40
N SER A 21 1.05 -11.71 7.29
CA SER A 21 2.31 -12.16 7.86
C SER A 21 2.88 -13.34 7.07
N HIS A 22 4.17 -13.28 6.76
CA HIS A 22 4.88 -14.38 6.11
C HIS A 22 6.05 -14.85 6.94
N HIS A 23 6.08 -16.15 7.25
CA HIS A 23 7.10 -16.75 8.12
C HIS A 23 8.43 -17.02 7.40
N ARG A 24 8.41 -17.21 6.08
CA ARG A 24 9.60 -17.64 5.33
C ARG A 24 10.57 -16.49 5.08
N ASN A 25 10.05 -15.35 4.62
CA ASN A 25 10.81 -14.18 4.18
C ASN A 25 10.16 -12.88 4.69
N PRO A 26 10.01 -12.67 6.01
CA PRO A 26 9.34 -11.48 6.52
C PRO A 26 10.12 -10.22 6.15
N GLY A 27 9.44 -9.18 5.70
CA GLY A 27 9.99 -7.83 5.63
C GLY A 27 9.59 -7.01 6.87
N ASN A 28 10.29 -5.92 7.12
CA ASN A 28 9.89 -4.94 8.12
C ASN A 28 8.92 -3.95 7.49
N TYR A 29 7.88 -3.54 8.20
CA TYR A 29 6.94 -2.56 7.65
C TYR A 29 6.46 -1.53 8.67
N LYS A 30 6.10 -0.36 8.15
CA LYS A 30 5.41 0.71 8.88
C LYS A 30 4.18 1.12 8.08
N VAL A 31 3.06 1.32 8.77
CA VAL A 31 1.82 1.80 8.17
C VAL A 31 1.51 3.18 8.71
N GLU A 32 1.20 4.12 7.81
CA GLU A 32 0.73 5.46 8.14
C GLU A 32 -0.59 5.73 7.43
N LYS A 33 -1.51 6.40 8.11
CA LYS A 33 -2.77 6.87 7.53
C LYS A 33 -2.66 8.36 7.26
N LEU A 34 -2.84 8.74 6.01
CA LEU A 34 -2.69 10.10 5.50
C LEU A 34 -4.00 10.56 4.84
N LEU A 35 -4.05 11.83 4.45
CA LEU A 35 -5.09 12.40 3.61
C LEU A 35 -4.47 12.88 2.31
N SER A 36 -5.13 12.63 1.18
CA SER A 36 -4.80 13.25 -0.10
C SER A 36 -5.22 14.72 -0.12
N ASP A 37 -4.80 15.45 -1.16
CA ASP A 37 -5.23 16.84 -1.40
C ASP A 37 -6.77 16.97 -1.54
N ASP A 38 -7.43 15.90 -2.01
CA ASP A 38 -8.89 15.80 -2.11
C ASP A 38 -9.56 15.33 -0.80
N ASN A 39 -8.82 15.26 0.30
CA ASN A 39 -9.24 14.76 1.61
C ASN A 39 -9.72 13.29 1.60
N CYS A 40 -9.20 12.46 0.69
CA CYS A 40 -9.43 11.02 0.71
C CYS A 40 -8.38 10.30 1.56
N PHE A 41 -8.75 9.17 2.17
CA PHE A 41 -7.80 8.40 2.97
C PHE A 41 -6.74 7.77 2.07
N ILE A 42 -5.48 7.88 2.52
CA ILE A 42 -4.35 7.14 1.99
C ILE A 42 -3.82 6.23 3.09
N GLN A 43 -3.53 4.97 2.77
CA GLN A 43 -2.71 4.10 3.60
C GLN A 43 -1.34 3.95 2.96
N ARG A 44 -0.33 4.53 3.61
CA ARG A 44 1.06 4.41 3.20
C ARG A 44 1.71 3.23 3.91
N LEU A 45 2.19 2.26 3.13
CA LEU A 45 3.03 1.17 3.61
C LEU A 45 4.48 1.49 3.23
N THR A 46 5.35 1.63 4.22
CA THR A 46 6.79 1.58 4.01
C THR A 46 7.25 0.16 4.31
N CYS A 47 7.85 -0.50 3.32
CA CYS A 47 8.35 -1.87 3.39
C CYS A 47 9.88 -1.86 3.27
N ASN A 48 10.56 -2.45 4.23
CA ASN A 48 12.02 -2.48 4.34
C ASN A 48 12.50 -3.92 4.39
N GLY A 49 13.71 -4.13 3.88
CA GLY A 49 14.41 -5.40 4.01
C GLY A 49 14.69 -5.73 5.49
N ILE A 50 15.00 -7.00 5.77
CA ILE A 50 15.59 -7.36 7.06
C ILE A 50 16.99 -6.75 7.19
N GLU A 51 17.72 -6.66 6.08
CA GLU A 51 19.04 -6.03 6.02
C GLU A 51 19.03 -4.90 4.97
N GLU A 52 19.95 -3.94 5.12
CA GLU A 52 20.01 -2.68 4.36
C GLU A 52 20.11 -2.87 2.83
N LYS A 53 20.58 -4.03 2.38
CA LYS A 53 20.74 -4.37 0.95
C LYS A 53 19.79 -5.47 0.47
N SER A 54 18.88 -5.93 1.31
CA SER A 54 17.87 -6.89 0.86
C SER A 54 16.96 -6.19 -0.16
N GLU A 55 16.52 -6.96 -1.14
CA GLU A 55 15.40 -6.50 -1.96
C GLU A 55 14.11 -6.68 -1.18
N THR A 56 13.13 -5.83 -1.47
CA THR A 56 11.81 -5.93 -0.88
C THR A 56 10.79 -6.34 -1.94
N PHE A 57 9.79 -7.10 -1.53
CA PHE A 57 8.65 -7.43 -2.37
C PHE A 57 7.37 -7.06 -1.62
N VAL A 58 6.65 -6.07 -2.15
CA VAL A 58 5.29 -5.78 -1.69
C VAL A 58 4.32 -6.62 -2.50
N GLN A 59 3.60 -7.51 -1.81
CA GLN A 59 2.54 -8.33 -2.40
C GLN A 59 1.17 -7.68 -2.17
N PHE A 60 0.30 -7.84 -3.14
CA PHE A 60 -1.12 -7.52 -3.06
C PHE A 60 -1.94 -8.80 -3.17
N ASN A 61 -3.01 -8.88 -2.38
CA ASN A 61 -4.05 -9.90 -2.49
C ASN A 61 -3.48 -11.33 -2.48
N PHE A 62 -2.76 -11.70 -1.42
CA PHE A 62 -2.13 -13.03 -1.27
C PHE A 62 -1.17 -13.40 -2.41
N GLY A 63 -0.46 -12.41 -2.96
CA GLY A 63 0.55 -12.60 -4.00
C GLY A 63 0.00 -12.71 -5.43
N GLN A 64 -1.26 -12.36 -5.67
CA GLN A 64 -1.81 -12.25 -7.03
C GLN A 64 -1.12 -11.14 -7.85
N SER A 65 -0.64 -10.10 -7.17
CA SER A 65 0.14 -9.03 -7.74
C SER A 65 1.18 -8.54 -6.74
N GLY A 66 2.09 -7.68 -7.18
CA GLY A 66 3.11 -7.10 -6.34
C GLY A 66 4.24 -6.48 -7.14
N PHE A 67 5.25 -5.99 -6.44
CA PHE A 67 6.46 -5.50 -7.09
C PHE A 67 7.71 -5.60 -6.23
N PHE A 68 8.81 -5.81 -6.93
CA PHE A 68 10.16 -5.81 -6.39
C PHE A 68 10.81 -4.46 -6.59
N ALA A 69 11.71 -4.13 -5.67
CA ALA A 69 12.65 -3.03 -5.75
C ALA A 69 13.79 -3.30 -4.77
N GLN A 70 14.91 -2.65 -5.03
CA GLN A 70 16.09 -2.72 -4.18
C GLN A 70 15.92 -1.80 -2.97
N GLY A 71 16.20 -2.31 -1.77
CA GLY A 71 16.09 -1.55 -0.53
C GLY A 71 14.65 -1.23 -0.15
N ASP A 72 14.46 -0.09 0.50
CA ASP A 72 13.19 0.35 1.06
C ASP A 72 12.20 0.80 -0.03
N GLN A 73 10.93 0.45 0.17
CA GLN A 73 9.83 0.80 -0.71
C GLN A 73 8.73 1.52 0.04
N THR A 74 8.07 2.45 -0.64
CA THR A 74 6.83 3.05 -0.15
C THR A 74 5.71 2.80 -1.14
N VAL A 75 4.56 2.40 -0.63
CA VAL A 75 3.36 2.13 -1.41
C VAL A 75 2.20 2.88 -0.80
N ASP A 76 1.53 3.69 -1.61
CA ASP A 76 0.31 4.38 -1.20
C ASP A 76 -0.90 3.65 -1.79
N LEU A 77 -1.78 3.22 -0.90
CA LEU A 77 -3.14 2.83 -1.27
C LEU A 77 -4.05 4.02 -1.09
N GLU A 78 -4.83 4.35 -2.11
CA GLU A 78 -5.86 5.38 -2.05
C GLU A 78 -7.22 4.72 -1.83
N CYS A 79 -8.01 5.26 -0.91
CA CYS A 79 -9.39 4.83 -0.73
C CYS A 79 -10.26 5.46 -1.81
N ASN A 80 -10.87 4.65 -2.67
CA ASN A 80 -11.73 5.14 -3.74
C ASN A 80 -13.15 5.49 -3.24
N ALA A 81 -13.99 6.05 -4.11
CA ALA A 81 -15.38 6.40 -3.79
C ALA A 81 -16.29 5.17 -3.47
N HIS A 82 -15.85 3.96 -3.78
CA HIS A 82 -16.55 2.72 -3.41
C HIS A 82 -16.16 2.21 -2.02
N GLY A 83 -15.21 2.87 -1.34
CA GLY A 83 -14.69 2.41 -0.05
C GLY A 83 -13.72 1.25 -0.18
N GLU A 84 -13.05 1.13 -1.33
CA GLU A 84 -12.05 0.11 -1.62
C GLU A 84 -10.66 0.75 -1.69
N TRP A 85 -9.64 0.03 -1.24
CA TRP A 85 -8.28 0.46 -1.46
C TRP A 85 -7.87 0.17 -2.90
N ILE A 86 -7.25 1.15 -3.54
CA ILE A 86 -6.68 1.02 -4.87
C ILE A 86 -5.23 1.44 -4.89
N VAL A 87 -4.46 0.80 -5.77
CA VAL A 87 -3.13 1.28 -6.18
C VAL A 87 -3.16 1.56 -7.68
N ASN A 88 -2.72 2.75 -8.07
CA ASN A 88 -2.54 3.10 -9.47
C ASN A 88 -1.07 2.98 -9.84
N ARG A 89 -0.73 2.03 -10.72
CA ARG A 89 0.63 1.84 -11.19
C ARG A 89 0.65 1.75 -12.70
N GLN A 90 1.40 2.65 -13.34
CA GLN A 90 1.57 2.68 -14.79
C GLN A 90 0.23 2.76 -15.56
N GLY A 91 -0.79 3.39 -14.96
CA GLY A 91 -2.13 3.52 -15.56
C GLY A 91 -3.05 2.32 -15.34
N ALA A 92 -2.58 1.26 -14.68
CA ALA A 92 -3.44 0.16 -14.23
C ALA A 92 -3.86 0.40 -12.78
N VAL A 93 -5.16 0.36 -12.54
CA VAL A 93 -5.76 0.43 -11.20
C VAL A 93 -6.02 -0.99 -10.71
N LEU A 94 -5.45 -1.33 -9.56
CA LEU A 94 -5.68 -2.60 -8.87
C LEU A 94 -6.42 -2.34 -7.57
N VAL A 95 -7.51 -3.08 -7.32
CA VAL A 95 -8.15 -3.13 -6.00
C VAL A 95 -7.32 -4.01 -5.08
N VAL A 96 -7.01 -3.48 -3.89
CA VAL A 96 -6.16 -4.11 -2.89
C VAL A 96 -7.00 -4.49 -1.68
N GLU A 97 -7.12 -5.79 -1.43
CA GLU A 97 -7.83 -6.36 -0.28
C GLU A 97 -6.85 -6.69 0.85
N SER A 98 -5.58 -6.89 0.53
CA SER A 98 -4.52 -7.19 1.50
C SER A 98 -3.14 -6.86 0.94
N LEU A 99 -2.20 -6.62 1.86
CA LEU A 99 -0.80 -6.31 1.58
C LEU A 99 0.12 -7.31 2.28
N ALA A 100 1.28 -7.60 1.71
CA ALA A 100 2.38 -8.19 2.47
C ALA A 100 3.69 -7.47 2.16
N CYS A 101 4.57 -7.39 3.15
CA CYS A 101 5.94 -6.91 2.97
C CYS A 101 6.91 -8.07 3.17
N LEU A 102 7.68 -8.40 2.13
CA LEU A 102 8.66 -9.48 2.16
C LEU A 102 10.06 -8.94 1.94
N SER A 103 11.04 -9.55 2.61
CA SER A 103 12.46 -9.32 2.37
C SER A 103 13.02 -10.47 1.55
N THR A 104 13.52 -10.20 0.35
CA THR A 104 14.10 -11.20 -0.54
C THR A 104 15.61 -11.05 -0.68
N TRP A 105 16.28 -12.19 -0.68
CA TRP A 105 17.72 -12.31 -0.91
C TRP A 105 17.94 -12.86 -2.30
N PHE A 106 18.42 -12.06 -3.24
CA PHE A 106 19.03 -12.61 -4.44
C PHE A 106 20.37 -13.22 -4.05
N ARG A 107 20.45 -14.54 -4.14
CA ARG A 107 21.72 -15.28 -4.18
C ARG A 107 22.25 -15.32 -5.60
#